data_AF-A0A914P6E2-F1
#
_entry.id   AF-A0A914P6E2-F1
#
_cell.length_a   1.000
_cell.length_b   1.000
_cell.length_c   1.000
_cell.angle_alpha   90.00
_cell.angle_beta   90.00
_cell.angle_gamma   90.00
#
_symmetry.space_group_name_H-M   'P 1'
#
loop_
_entity.id
_entity.type
_entity.pdbx_description
1 polymer ?
#
loop_
_entity_poly.entity_id
_entity_poly.type
_entity_poly.pdbx_seq_one_letter_code
_entity_poly.pdbx_strand_id
1 'polypeptide(L)'
;MQKAVDEMVKELQRLEENKVAIKKEIDKFSALLENKKRESEGIKDRLEADQAEIDGINEKEVRLKREIANGNDEIAKLKDEVKHVEAKFAEITTKIEKLKTYDIKEILADKTLEKDNKTASKKKKKNAKTATTAILGEMNENSDESDLSSSDSEEEEEREVRSTTPAASSKAAADPNDENSGILPTYSAEEITEFDSNEIQCQLNVVENERAGIEVAMNLNLIEEYRTKLRECRREGKILKEITEKRDKIRNRLDELKRLRVEEFMEGFTEIAISLKEHYQKLTMGGDADLELIDPMDPYSEGIKFCVRPKGKGWRPMNLTSGGEKTLSSLSLVFALHHFRPTPFYVMDEIDAALDAPNVMLIAHFFKERAKTAQFIIISLREQMFNLADQLIGIFKVDDCTQNVVTSGLECIEDAATATNSHEFIIGTDAEKESVIRNKLRRRLEEDEIENVAPKRARKLM
;
A
#
# COMPACT_ATOMS: atom_id res chain seq x y z
N MET A 1 1.98 25.51 88.42
CA MET A 1 0.58 25.07 88.28
C MET A 1 -0.13 25.88 87.22
N GLN A 2 -0.50 27.16 87.44
CA GLN A 2 -1.29 27.94 86.47
C GLN A 2 -0.66 28.08 85.07
N LYS A 3 0.64 28.42 84.98
CA LYS A 3 1.34 28.56 83.69
C LYS A 3 1.39 27.27 82.86
N ALA A 4 1.53 26.11 83.53
CA ALA A 4 1.55 24.81 82.86
C ALA A 4 0.16 24.40 82.35
N VAL A 5 -0.89 24.79 83.09
CA VAL A 5 -2.28 24.58 82.65
C VAL A 5 -2.59 25.47 81.44
N ASP A 6 -2.18 26.74 81.44
CA ASP A 6 -2.38 27.65 80.30
C ASP A 6 -1.62 27.19 79.04
N GLU A 7 -0.45 26.59 79.21
CA GLU A 7 0.35 26.03 78.11
C GLU A 7 -0.31 24.76 77.52
N MET A 8 -0.79 23.85 78.36
CA MET A 8 -1.58 22.69 77.91
C MET A 8 -2.90 23.09 77.22
N VAL A 9 -3.57 24.14 77.69
CA VAL A 9 -4.80 24.65 77.03
C VAL A 9 -4.49 25.20 75.64
N LYS A 10 -3.36 25.90 75.47
CA LYS A 10 -2.92 26.37 74.14
C LYS A 10 -2.54 25.22 73.21
N GLU A 11 -1.89 24.17 73.73
CA GLU A 11 -1.60 22.97 72.95
C GLU A 11 -2.87 22.22 72.55
N LEU A 12 -3.84 22.10 73.45
CA LEU A 12 -5.15 21.50 73.13
C LEU A 12 -5.89 22.30 72.04
N GLN A 13 -5.89 23.63 72.10
CA GLN A 13 -6.49 24.47 71.06
C GLN A 13 -5.80 24.27 69.70
N ARG A 14 -4.46 24.23 69.66
CA ARG A 14 -3.70 23.96 68.43
C ARG A 14 -4.00 22.56 67.87
N LEU A 15 -4.11 21.55 68.72
CA LEU A 15 -4.47 20.19 68.30
C LEU A 15 -5.89 20.12 67.75
N GLU A 16 -6.83 20.90 68.32
CA GLU A 16 -8.21 20.96 67.86
C GLU A 16 -8.33 21.68 66.50
N GLU A 17 -7.57 22.76 66.30
CA GLU A 17 -7.44 23.42 64.99
C GLU A 17 -6.83 22.50 63.93
N ASN A 18 -5.75 21.77 64.27
CA ASN A 18 -5.13 20.79 63.38
C ASN A 18 -6.08 19.64 63.04
N LYS A 19 -6.86 19.16 63.99
CA LYS A 19 -7.89 18.12 63.76
C LYS A 19 -8.96 18.60 62.78
N VAL A 20 -9.37 19.87 62.85
CA VAL A 20 -10.33 20.46 61.90
C VAL A 20 -9.69 20.63 60.51
N ALA A 21 -8.42 21.03 60.44
CA ALA A 21 -7.69 21.14 59.17
C ALA A 21 -7.55 19.78 58.47
N ILE A 22 -7.12 18.75 59.20
CA ILE A 22 -6.98 17.38 58.70
C ILE A 22 -8.33 16.82 58.24
N LYS A 23 -9.41 17.07 58.98
CA LYS A 23 -10.77 16.68 58.54
C LYS A 23 -11.16 17.32 57.21
N LYS A 24 -10.89 18.62 57.02
CA LYS A 24 -11.16 19.30 55.75
C LYS A 24 -10.33 18.73 54.60
N GLU A 25 -9.10 18.29 54.85
CA GLU A 25 -8.29 17.61 53.84
C GLU A 25 -8.83 16.22 53.52
N ILE A 26 -9.25 15.45 54.52
CA ILE A 26 -9.90 14.14 54.32
C ILE A 26 -11.16 14.30 53.47
N ASP A 27 -12.01 15.29 53.73
CA ASP A 27 -13.23 15.54 52.96
C ASP A 27 -12.93 15.92 51.50
N LYS A 28 -11.82 16.65 51.25
CA LYS A 28 -11.36 16.96 49.89
C LYS A 28 -10.84 15.71 49.17
N PHE A 29 -10.05 14.88 49.85
CA PHE A 29 -9.54 13.64 49.28
C PHE A 29 -10.65 12.62 49.01
N SER A 30 -11.67 12.53 49.87
CA SER A 30 -12.83 11.67 49.62
C SER A 30 -13.64 12.13 48.40
N ALA A 31 -13.82 13.45 48.22
CA ALA A 31 -14.49 13.99 47.04
C ALA A 31 -13.69 13.73 45.73
N LEU A 32 -12.36 13.86 45.79
CA LEU A 32 -11.47 13.52 44.68
C LEU A 32 -11.52 12.02 44.33
N LEU A 33 -11.57 11.15 45.33
CA LEU A 33 -11.71 9.70 45.15
C LEU A 33 -13.05 9.33 44.50
N GLU A 34 -14.15 9.94 44.92
CA GLU A 34 -15.45 9.72 44.27
C GLU A 34 -15.46 10.17 42.81
N ASN A 35 -14.84 11.31 42.51
CA ASN A 35 -14.75 11.79 41.13
C ASN A 35 -13.89 10.86 40.26
N LYS A 36 -12.75 10.40 40.79
CA LYS A 36 -11.88 9.45 40.09
C LYS A 36 -12.53 8.08 39.90
N LYS A 37 -13.36 7.62 40.84
CA LYS A 37 -14.16 6.41 40.68
C LYS A 37 -15.18 6.54 39.55
N ARG A 38 -15.90 7.66 39.46
CA ARG A 38 -16.83 7.94 38.35
C ARG A 38 -16.11 8.00 37.00
N GLU A 39 -14.95 8.63 36.94
CA GLU A 39 -14.11 8.64 35.73
C GLU A 39 -13.69 7.22 35.33
N SER A 40 -13.30 6.38 36.29
CA SER A 40 -12.93 4.98 36.05
C SER A 40 -14.10 4.13 35.57
N GLU A 41 -15.31 4.33 36.12
CA GLU A 41 -16.53 3.66 35.66
C GLU A 41 -16.86 4.07 34.21
N GLY A 42 -16.79 5.37 33.88
CA GLY A 42 -17.01 5.84 32.52
C GLY A 42 -15.93 5.40 31.51
N ILE A 43 -14.70 5.11 31.96
CA ILE A 43 -13.68 4.47 31.11
C ILE A 43 -14.01 3.00 30.89
N LYS A 44 -14.48 2.30 31.92
CA LYS A 44 -14.87 0.89 31.82
C LYS A 44 -16.03 0.68 30.86
N ASP A 45 -17.06 1.52 30.93
CA ASP A 45 -18.22 1.45 30.02
C ASP A 45 -17.81 1.67 28.55
N ARG A 46 -16.84 2.57 28.30
CA ARG A 46 -16.28 2.79 26.96
C ARG A 46 -15.47 1.60 26.47
N LEU A 47 -14.69 0.97 27.35
CA LEU A 47 -13.90 -0.21 27.02
C LEU A 47 -14.81 -1.39 26.66
N GLU A 48 -15.93 -1.57 27.38
CA GLU A 48 -16.94 -2.58 27.05
C GLU A 48 -17.62 -2.30 25.70
N ALA A 49 -17.89 -1.04 25.36
CA ALA A 49 -18.42 -0.65 24.05
C ALA A 49 -17.43 -0.91 22.91
N ASP A 50 -16.17 -0.51 23.09
CA ASP A 50 -15.10 -0.73 22.11
C ASP A 50 -14.85 -2.23 21.89
N GLN A 51 -14.92 -3.04 22.96
CA GLN A 51 -14.79 -4.49 22.86
C GLN A 51 -15.92 -5.11 22.03
N ALA A 52 -17.16 -4.64 22.19
CA ALA A 52 -18.29 -5.09 21.38
C ALA A 52 -18.15 -4.71 19.90
N GLU A 53 -17.57 -3.53 19.60
CA GLU A 53 -17.27 -3.14 18.21
C GLU A 53 -16.17 -4.02 17.60
N ILE A 54 -15.12 -4.34 18.36
CA ILE A 54 -14.05 -5.26 17.93
C ILE A 54 -14.62 -6.64 17.60
N ASP A 55 -15.49 -7.19 18.45
CA ASP A 55 -16.12 -8.48 18.22
C ASP A 55 -16.98 -8.46 16.95
N GLY A 56 -17.73 -7.38 16.72
CA GLY A 56 -18.51 -7.19 15.49
C GLY A 56 -17.65 -7.05 14.23
N ILE A 57 -16.44 -6.49 14.33
CA ILE A 57 -15.48 -6.42 13.22
C ILE A 57 -14.87 -7.80 12.95
N ASN A 58 -14.52 -8.55 13.99
CA ASN A 58 -13.98 -9.91 13.87
C ASN A 58 -14.98 -10.86 13.18
N GLU A 59 -16.27 -10.76 13.52
CA GLU A 59 -17.31 -11.54 12.82
C GLU A 59 -17.39 -11.20 11.32
N LYS A 60 -17.28 -9.92 10.96
CA LYS A 60 -17.25 -9.49 9.55
C LYS A 60 -16.00 -9.99 8.84
N GLU A 61 -14.85 -9.98 9.51
CA GLU A 61 -13.60 -10.50 8.96
C GLU A 61 -13.68 -12.00 8.67
N VAL A 62 -14.24 -12.79 9.61
CA VAL A 62 -14.45 -14.23 9.42
C VAL A 62 -15.41 -14.49 8.25
N ARG A 63 -16.47 -13.68 8.09
CA ARG A 63 -17.39 -13.79 6.96
C ARG A 63 -16.69 -13.51 5.63
N LEU A 64 -15.94 -12.42 5.54
CA LEU A 64 -15.19 -12.04 4.33
C LEU A 64 -14.13 -13.09 3.98
N LYS A 65 -13.41 -13.64 4.96
CA LYS A 65 -12.45 -14.73 4.74
C LYS A 65 -13.12 -15.97 4.15
N ARG A 66 -14.34 -16.30 4.60
CA ARG A 66 -15.12 -17.42 4.05
C ARG A 66 -15.58 -17.15 2.61
N GLU A 67 -16.01 -15.92 2.32
CA GLU A 67 -16.39 -15.51 0.95
C GLU A 67 -15.19 -15.57 -0.01
N ILE A 68 -14.01 -15.13 0.44
CA ILE A 68 -12.75 -15.23 -0.33
C ILE A 68 -12.37 -16.70 -0.58
N ALA A 69 -12.50 -17.57 0.43
CA ALA A 69 -12.22 -18.99 0.27
C ALA A 69 -13.14 -19.64 -0.77
N ASN A 70 -14.45 -19.36 -0.69
CA ASN A 70 -15.43 -19.85 -1.67
C ASN A 70 -15.13 -19.34 -3.09
N GLY A 71 -14.78 -18.05 -3.23
CA GLY A 71 -14.40 -17.47 -4.52
C GLY A 71 -13.12 -18.10 -5.08
N ASN A 72 -12.13 -18.40 -4.25
CA ASN A 72 -10.91 -19.09 -4.69
C ASN A 72 -11.19 -20.53 -5.16
N ASP A 73 -12.11 -21.25 -4.51
CA ASP A 73 -12.53 -22.59 -4.95
C ASP A 73 -13.27 -22.54 -6.30
N GLU A 74 -14.07 -21.51 -6.55
CA GLU A 74 -14.73 -21.26 -7.85
C GLU A 74 -13.70 -20.92 -8.94
N ILE A 75 -12.73 -20.07 -8.64
CA ILE A 75 -11.63 -19.75 -9.56
C ILE A 75 -10.81 -20.99 -9.90
N ALA A 76 -10.55 -21.87 -8.93
CA ALA A 76 -9.84 -23.12 -9.17
C ALA A 76 -10.59 -24.03 -10.15
N LYS A 77 -11.92 -24.19 -9.96
CA LYS A 77 -12.77 -24.96 -10.89
C LYS A 77 -12.76 -24.38 -12.29
N LEU A 78 -12.92 -23.07 -12.43
CA LEU A 78 -12.88 -22.38 -13.73
C LEU A 78 -11.51 -22.54 -14.40
N LYS A 79 -10.41 -22.50 -13.63
CA LYS A 79 -9.06 -22.70 -14.16
C LYS A 79 -8.86 -24.12 -14.70
N ASP A 80 -9.43 -25.13 -14.04
CA ASP A 80 -9.38 -26.51 -14.52
C ASP A 80 -10.26 -26.71 -15.76
N GLU A 81 -11.41 -26.04 -15.86
CA GLU A 81 -12.24 -26.02 -17.07
C GLU A 81 -11.51 -25.35 -18.25
N VAL A 82 -10.81 -24.24 -18.02
CA VAL A 82 -10.01 -23.55 -19.05
C VAL A 82 -8.91 -24.48 -19.57
N LYS A 83 -8.14 -25.13 -18.68
CA LYS A 83 -7.12 -26.12 -19.09
C LYS A 83 -7.72 -27.27 -19.90
N HIS A 84 -8.92 -27.73 -19.53
CA HIS A 84 -9.59 -28.80 -20.26
C HIS A 84 -10.04 -28.36 -21.66
N VAL A 85 -10.47 -27.10 -21.81
CA VAL A 85 -10.81 -26.50 -23.10
C VAL A 85 -9.54 -26.30 -23.95
N GLU A 86 -8.45 -25.79 -23.38
CA GLU A 86 -7.16 -25.65 -24.06
C GLU A 86 -6.62 -26.99 -24.59
N ALA A 87 -6.72 -28.05 -23.79
CA ALA A 87 -6.34 -29.40 -24.21
C ALA A 87 -7.20 -29.89 -25.40
N LYS A 88 -8.52 -29.63 -25.38
CA LYS A 88 -9.41 -29.94 -26.50
C LYS A 88 -9.07 -29.13 -27.75
N PHE A 89 -8.74 -27.85 -27.59
CA PHE A 89 -8.28 -27.01 -28.70
C PHE A 89 -6.99 -27.56 -29.31
N ALA A 90 -6.00 -27.94 -28.51
CA ALA A 90 -4.77 -28.55 -28.99
C ALA A 90 -5.02 -29.87 -29.76
N GLU A 91 -5.93 -30.72 -29.27
CA GLU A 91 -6.34 -31.93 -29.99
C GLU A 91 -7.02 -31.62 -31.33
N ILE A 92 -7.85 -30.58 -31.38
CA ILE A 92 -8.51 -30.15 -32.62
C ILE A 92 -7.49 -29.56 -33.60
N THR A 93 -6.54 -28.75 -33.13
CA THR A 93 -5.46 -28.18 -33.95
C THR A 93 -4.60 -29.27 -34.57
N THR A 94 -4.19 -30.27 -33.79
CA THR A 94 -3.42 -31.42 -34.33
C THR A 94 -4.23 -32.27 -35.31
N LYS A 95 -5.56 -32.38 -35.16
CA LYS A 95 -6.44 -33.01 -36.15
C LYS A 95 -6.54 -32.18 -37.44
N ILE A 96 -6.63 -30.86 -37.34
CA ILE A 96 -6.64 -29.94 -38.49
C ILE A 96 -5.33 -30.03 -39.27
N GLU A 97 -4.18 -30.07 -38.59
CA GLU A 97 -2.86 -30.24 -39.24
C GLU A 97 -2.74 -31.59 -39.96
N LYS A 98 -3.23 -32.67 -39.34
CA LYS A 98 -3.28 -34.00 -39.97
C LYS A 98 -4.16 -34.03 -41.22
N LEU A 99 -5.26 -33.28 -41.25
CA LEU A 99 -6.13 -33.15 -42.43
C LEU A 99 -5.46 -32.32 -43.53
N LYS A 100 -4.84 -31.18 -43.20
CA LYS A 100 -4.09 -30.35 -44.16
C LYS A 100 -2.96 -31.13 -44.85
N THR A 101 -2.27 -32.02 -44.12
CA THR A 101 -1.21 -32.86 -44.71
C THR A 101 -1.73 -34.00 -45.59
N TYR A 102 -2.97 -34.45 -45.37
CA TYR A 102 -3.65 -35.42 -46.23
C TYR A 102 -4.05 -34.79 -47.57
N ASP A 103 -4.66 -33.61 -47.54
CA ASP A 103 -5.06 -32.86 -48.75
C ASP A 103 -3.85 -32.49 -49.63
N ILE A 104 -2.71 -32.12 -49.04
CA ILE A 104 -1.48 -31.83 -49.80
C ILE A 104 -0.92 -33.08 -50.50
N LYS A 105 -1.03 -34.26 -49.89
CA LYS A 105 -0.58 -35.52 -50.51
C LYS A 105 -1.46 -35.95 -51.69
N GLU A 106 -2.77 -35.76 -51.59
CA GLU A 106 -3.73 -36.07 -52.66
C GLU A 106 -3.57 -35.12 -53.86
N ILE A 107 -3.40 -33.81 -53.61
CA ILE A 107 -3.17 -32.81 -54.66
C ILE A 107 -1.82 -33.01 -55.38
N LEU A 108 -0.79 -33.50 -54.68
CA LEU A 108 0.50 -33.82 -55.30
C LEU A 108 0.45 -35.09 -56.15
N ALA A 109 -0.33 -36.09 -55.76
CA ALA A 109 -0.53 -37.32 -56.54
C ALA A 109 -1.30 -37.05 -57.85
N ASP A 110 -2.35 -36.22 -57.80
CA ASP A 110 -3.11 -35.84 -59.00
C ASP A 110 -2.30 -34.99 -60.00
N LYS A 111 -1.42 -34.10 -59.48
CA LYS A 111 -0.53 -33.29 -60.34
C LYS A 111 0.57 -34.12 -61.03
N THR A 112 1.00 -35.24 -60.47
CA THR A 112 1.95 -36.16 -61.12
C THR A 112 1.31 -36.95 -62.26
N LEU A 113 0.06 -37.40 -62.10
CA LEU A 113 -0.66 -38.14 -63.14
C LEU A 113 -1.04 -37.27 -64.36
N GLU A 114 -1.28 -35.97 -64.18
CA GLU A 114 -1.53 -35.06 -65.31
C GLU A 114 -0.25 -34.64 -66.09
N LYS A 115 0.92 -34.63 -65.44
CA LYS A 115 2.19 -34.25 -66.09
C LYS A 115 2.78 -35.38 -66.93
N ASP A 116 2.57 -36.64 -66.55
CA ASP A 116 3.04 -37.79 -67.33
C ASP A 116 2.20 -38.05 -68.60
N ASN A 117 0.94 -37.60 -68.63
CA ASN A 117 0.09 -37.70 -69.83
C ASN A 117 0.30 -36.57 -70.86
N LYS A 118 0.96 -35.46 -70.52
CA LYS A 118 1.22 -34.34 -71.45
C LYS A 118 2.62 -34.36 -72.11
N THR A 119 3.58 -35.12 -71.56
CA THR A 119 4.95 -35.26 -72.11
C THR A 119 5.08 -36.34 -73.19
N ALA A 120 4.10 -37.24 -73.35
CA ALA A 120 4.11 -38.29 -74.38
C ALA A 120 3.62 -37.84 -75.79
N SER A 121 2.99 -36.66 -75.93
CA SER A 121 2.36 -36.24 -77.22
C SER A 121 2.96 -35.02 -77.93
N LYS A 122 4.15 -34.51 -77.54
CA LYS A 122 4.81 -33.35 -78.21
C LYS A 122 6.19 -33.61 -78.81
N LYS A 123 6.56 -34.87 -79.10
CA LYS A 123 7.84 -35.25 -79.76
C LYS A 123 7.75 -35.51 -81.28
N LYS A 124 6.76 -34.92 -81.97
CA LYS A 124 6.66 -34.89 -83.44
C LYS A 124 6.15 -33.52 -83.92
N LYS A 125 7.03 -32.51 -83.99
CA LYS A 125 7.01 -31.45 -85.02
C LYS A 125 8.17 -30.45 -84.83
N LYS A 126 9.00 -30.41 -85.87
CA LYS A 126 9.78 -29.28 -86.38
C LYS A 126 10.99 -28.79 -85.58
N ASN A 127 12.12 -29.43 -85.91
CA ASN A 127 13.37 -28.73 -86.22
C ASN A 127 13.11 -27.67 -87.31
N ALA A 128 13.35 -26.39 -87.01
CA ALA A 128 13.67 -25.39 -88.01
C ALA A 128 14.40 -24.20 -87.35
N LYS A 129 15.67 -24.02 -87.74
CA LYS A 129 16.40 -22.75 -87.89
C LYS A 129 16.83 -22.05 -86.58
N THR A 130 18.08 -22.24 -86.16
CA THR A 130 19.33 -21.52 -86.54
C THR A 130 19.52 -20.17 -85.86
N ALA A 131 20.57 -20.15 -85.04
CA ALA A 131 21.66 -19.19 -84.98
C ALA A 131 21.44 -17.82 -84.32
N THR A 132 22.53 -17.35 -83.70
CA THR A 132 22.86 -15.99 -83.20
C THR A 132 22.46 -15.69 -81.75
N THR A 133 23.29 -15.22 -80.81
CA THR A 133 24.72 -14.80 -80.75
C THR A 133 25.01 -14.55 -79.25
N ALA A 134 26.08 -15.12 -78.65
CA ALA A 134 27.22 -14.46 -77.96
C ALA A 134 26.89 -13.40 -76.87
N ILE A 135 27.60 -13.18 -75.74
CA ILE A 135 28.87 -13.60 -75.11
C ILE A 135 28.96 -12.77 -73.78
N LEU A 136 29.69 -13.26 -72.75
CA LEU A 136 30.26 -12.54 -71.56
C LEU A 136 29.28 -11.88 -70.55
N GLY A 137 29.53 -11.75 -69.25
CA GLY A 137 30.67 -11.98 -68.34
C GLY A 137 30.29 -11.32 -66.99
N GLU A 138 30.33 -12.07 -65.90
CA GLU A 138 31.24 -11.87 -64.74
C GLU A 138 30.75 -10.95 -63.59
N MET A 139 30.75 -11.57 -62.39
CA MET A 139 31.10 -11.04 -61.06
C MET A 139 30.17 -10.01 -60.38
N ASN A 140 29.56 -10.42 -59.26
CA ASN A 140 30.15 -10.08 -57.96
C ASN A 140 29.69 -11.02 -56.84
N GLU A 141 30.68 -11.49 -56.08
CA GLU A 141 30.58 -12.26 -54.84
C GLU A 141 30.31 -11.33 -53.65
N ASN A 142 29.48 -11.78 -52.71
CA ASN A 142 29.84 -12.08 -51.31
C ASN A 142 28.54 -12.12 -50.48
N SER A 143 28.19 -13.27 -49.89
CA SER A 143 28.50 -13.68 -48.49
C SER A 143 28.00 -12.66 -47.45
N ASP A 144 27.24 -12.99 -46.42
CA ASP A 144 27.09 -14.24 -45.68
C ASP A 144 25.81 -14.16 -44.82
N GLU A 145 25.28 -15.35 -44.46
CA GLU A 145 24.68 -15.70 -43.14
C GLU A 145 23.49 -14.88 -42.62
N SER A 146 22.41 -15.42 -42.04
CA SER A 146 21.96 -16.76 -41.64
C SER A 146 20.52 -16.58 -41.11
N ASP A 147 19.89 -17.69 -40.75
CA ASP A 147 18.70 -17.80 -39.89
C ASP A 147 17.28 -17.74 -40.48
N LEU A 148 16.79 -18.96 -40.71
CA LEU A 148 15.42 -19.39 -40.49
C LEU A 148 15.00 -19.24 -39.02
N SER A 149 13.85 -18.62 -38.78
CA SER A 149 12.76 -19.12 -37.90
C SER A 149 11.56 -18.19 -38.09
N SER A 150 10.48 -18.64 -38.72
CA SER A 150 9.26 -19.11 -38.05
C SER A 150 8.80 -18.21 -36.91
N SER A 151 7.67 -17.54 -37.17
CA SER A 151 6.51 -17.41 -36.29
C SER A 151 6.77 -17.26 -34.79
N ASP A 152 6.52 -16.08 -34.25
CA ASP A 152 5.30 -15.88 -33.48
C ASP A 152 5.01 -14.38 -33.32
N SER A 153 3.76 -14.05 -33.61
CA SER A 153 3.16 -12.74 -33.52
C SER A 153 2.33 -12.68 -32.25
N GLU A 154 2.73 -11.85 -31.30
CA GLU A 154 1.88 -11.36 -30.22
C GLU A 154 2.20 -9.88 -30.01
N GLU A 155 1.37 -9.01 -30.58
CA GLU A 155 0.99 -7.77 -29.90
C GLU A 155 -0.52 -7.60 -30.03
N GLU A 156 -1.15 -7.62 -28.86
CA GLU A 156 -2.55 -7.39 -28.60
C GLU A 156 -2.87 -5.89 -28.78
N GLU A 157 -3.74 -5.55 -29.73
CA GLU A 157 -4.53 -4.33 -29.67
C GLU A 157 -6.02 -4.68 -29.68
N GLU A 158 -6.65 -4.29 -28.57
CA GLU A 158 -8.06 -3.95 -28.34
C GLU A 158 -9.07 -4.33 -29.43
N ARG A 159 -9.70 -5.51 -29.25
CA ARG A 159 -10.93 -5.86 -29.94
C ARG A 159 -12.12 -5.12 -29.33
N GLU A 160 -12.52 -4.00 -29.94
CA GLU A 160 -13.92 -3.62 -29.99
C GLU A 160 -14.73 -4.80 -30.59
N VAL A 161 -15.75 -5.21 -29.86
CA VAL A 161 -16.68 -6.28 -30.24
C VAL A 161 -17.51 -5.81 -31.43
N ARG A 162 -16.95 -5.98 -32.64
CA ARG A 162 -17.67 -5.88 -33.91
C ARG A 162 -18.34 -7.22 -34.15
N SER A 163 -19.58 -7.35 -33.68
CA SER A 163 -20.42 -8.52 -33.94
C SER A 163 -20.58 -8.71 -35.45
N THR A 164 -19.94 -9.75 -35.97
CA THR A 164 -20.15 -10.28 -37.32
C THR A 164 -21.52 -10.94 -37.38
N THR A 165 -22.48 -10.28 -38.02
CA THR A 165 -23.65 -10.96 -38.60
C THR A 165 -23.28 -11.56 -39.95
N PRO A 166 -23.86 -12.71 -40.35
CA PRO A 166 -23.51 -13.37 -41.61
C PRO A 166 -23.94 -12.51 -42.80
N ALA A 167 -23.01 -12.32 -43.73
CA ALA A 167 -23.29 -11.74 -45.05
C ALA A 167 -24.11 -12.74 -45.89
N ALA A 168 -25.42 -12.70 -45.72
CA ALA A 168 -26.39 -13.32 -46.60
C ALA A 168 -27.71 -12.56 -46.55
N SER A 169 -27.84 -11.48 -47.33
CA SER A 169 -29.04 -11.23 -48.14
C SER A 169 -28.86 -9.99 -49.04
N SER A 170 -29.32 -10.16 -50.28
CA SER A 170 -29.97 -9.18 -51.16
C SER A 170 -29.61 -7.69 -50.99
N LYS A 171 -28.92 -7.16 -52.01
CA LYS A 171 -28.96 -5.75 -52.39
C LYS A 171 -30.41 -5.37 -52.76
N ALA A 172 -31.16 -4.92 -51.76
CA ALA A 172 -32.38 -4.13 -51.89
C ALA A 172 -32.36 -3.10 -50.75
N ALA A 173 -31.33 -2.25 -50.75
CA ALA A 173 -31.30 -1.06 -49.91
C ALA A 173 -32.02 0.04 -50.69
N ALA A 174 -33.23 0.35 -50.25
CA ALA A 174 -33.95 1.54 -50.67
C ALA A 174 -33.16 2.79 -50.24
N ASP A 175 -32.95 3.69 -51.20
CA ASP A 175 -32.35 5.01 -51.04
C ASP A 175 -33.26 5.88 -50.14
N PRO A 176 -32.74 6.59 -49.10
CA PRO A 176 -33.57 7.39 -48.20
C PRO A 176 -34.19 8.65 -48.84
N ASN A 177 -33.92 8.91 -50.12
CA ASN A 177 -34.42 10.06 -50.89
C ASN A 177 -35.49 9.70 -51.93
N ASP A 178 -36.04 8.49 -51.88
CA ASP A 178 -37.11 8.10 -52.79
C ASP A 178 -38.47 8.64 -52.28
N GLU A 179 -38.76 9.90 -52.59
CA GLU A 179 -40.09 10.54 -52.37
C GLU A 179 -41.23 9.81 -53.11
N ASN A 180 -40.92 8.77 -53.88
CA ASN A 180 -41.86 8.03 -54.70
C ASN A 180 -42.26 6.66 -54.13
N SER A 181 -41.84 6.30 -52.91
CA SER A 181 -42.27 5.05 -52.24
C SER A 181 -43.72 5.14 -51.75
N GLY A 182 -44.67 5.10 -52.68
CA GLY A 182 -46.10 5.17 -52.40
C GLY A 182 -46.96 5.72 -53.54
N ILE A 183 -46.34 6.24 -54.61
CA ILE A 183 -47.08 6.72 -55.77
C ILE A 183 -47.31 5.55 -56.71
N LEU A 184 -48.56 5.07 -56.77
CA LEU A 184 -48.98 4.06 -57.73
C LEU A 184 -48.81 4.62 -59.16
N PRO A 185 -48.21 3.87 -60.10
CA PRO A 185 -48.09 4.30 -61.48
C PRO A 185 -49.47 4.62 -62.08
N THR A 186 -49.63 5.82 -62.64
CA THR A 186 -50.87 6.22 -63.34
C THR A 186 -50.74 5.89 -64.82
N TYR A 187 -51.55 4.94 -65.30
CA TYR A 187 -51.54 4.49 -66.70
C TYR A 187 -52.46 5.34 -67.58
N SER A 188 -52.06 5.55 -68.84
CA SER A 188 -52.86 6.26 -69.84
C SER A 188 -53.92 5.34 -70.49
N ALA A 189 -54.98 5.91 -71.07
CA ALA A 189 -56.11 5.14 -71.63
C ALA A 189 -55.74 4.22 -72.81
N GLU A 190 -54.60 4.47 -73.46
CA GLU A 190 -54.09 3.68 -74.60
C GLU A 190 -53.35 2.42 -74.11
N GLU A 191 -52.58 2.52 -73.03
CA GLU A 191 -51.84 1.41 -72.41
C GLU A 191 -52.77 0.37 -71.77
N ILE A 192 -53.93 0.79 -71.25
CA ILE A 192 -54.95 -0.09 -70.64
C ILE A 192 -55.56 -1.07 -71.66
N THR A 193 -55.51 -0.74 -72.96
CA THR A 193 -56.07 -1.60 -74.02
C THR A 193 -55.10 -2.69 -74.50
N GLU A 194 -53.82 -2.58 -74.17
CA GLU A 194 -52.79 -3.59 -74.48
C GLU A 194 -52.65 -4.66 -73.39
N PHE A 195 -53.18 -4.41 -72.19
CA PHE A 195 -53.15 -5.38 -71.09
C PHE A 195 -54.28 -6.41 -71.21
N ASP A 196 -53.93 -7.70 -71.25
CA ASP A 196 -54.89 -8.79 -71.14
C ASP A 196 -55.39 -8.90 -69.69
N SER A 197 -56.71 -8.76 -69.51
CA SER A 197 -57.37 -8.84 -68.21
C SER A 197 -57.11 -10.18 -67.50
N ASN A 198 -56.92 -11.26 -68.28
CA ASN A 198 -56.62 -12.59 -67.73
C ASN A 198 -55.18 -12.70 -67.23
N GLU A 199 -54.22 -12.05 -67.90
CA GLU A 199 -52.80 -12.10 -67.51
C GLU A 199 -52.55 -11.30 -66.24
N ILE A 200 -53.19 -10.13 -66.12
CA ILE A 200 -53.18 -9.34 -64.87
C ILE A 200 -53.83 -10.11 -63.73
N GLN A 201 -54.95 -10.81 -63.96
CA GLN A 201 -55.58 -11.64 -62.93
C GLN A 201 -54.67 -12.80 -62.49
N CYS A 202 -53.95 -13.44 -63.40
CA CYS A 202 -52.96 -14.46 -63.06
C CYS A 202 -51.81 -13.87 -62.24
N GLN A 203 -51.26 -12.71 -62.61
CA GLN A 203 -50.20 -12.04 -61.85
C GLN A 203 -50.70 -11.60 -60.46
N LEU A 204 -51.92 -11.07 -60.37
CA LEU A 204 -52.55 -10.70 -59.12
C LEU A 204 -52.71 -11.92 -58.19
N ASN A 205 -53.18 -13.05 -58.72
CA ASN A 205 -53.32 -14.29 -57.94
C ASN A 205 -51.97 -14.85 -57.49
N VAL A 206 -50.91 -14.72 -58.28
CA VAL A 206 -49.55 -15.13 -57.87
C VAL A 206 -49.05 -14.25 -56.73
N VAL A 207 -49.17 -12.93 -56.86
CA VAL A 207 -48.76 -11.98 -55.81
C VAL A 207 -49.63 -12.13 -54.56
N GLU A 208 -50.93 -12.40 -54.69
CA GLU A 208 -51.82 -12.66 -53.55
C GLU A 208 -51.45 -13.95 -52.82
N ASN A 209 -51.08 -15.01 -53.53
CA ASN A 209 -50.60 -16.25 -52.92
C ASN A 209 -49.25 -16.08 -52.23
N GLU A 210 -48.32 -15.34 -52.85
CA GLU A 210 -47.04 -14.97 -52.22
C GLU A 210 -47.25 -14.13 -50.96
N ARG A 211 -48.15 -13.14 -51.04
CA ARG A 211 -48.52 -12.31 -49.89
C ARG A 211 -49.20 -13.12 -48.79
N ALA A 212 -50.09 -14.06 -49.12
CA ALA A 212 -50.73 -14.94 -48.15
C ALA A 212 -49.70 -15.84 -47.45
N GLY A 213 -48.70 -16.35 -48.17
CA GLY A 213 -47.59 -17.10 -47.59
C GLY A 213 -46.75 -16.26 -46.61
N ILE A 214 -46.56 -14.97 -46.91
CA ILE A 214 -45.83 -14.03 -46.07
C ILE A 214 -46.66 -13.55 -44.87
N GLU A 215 -47.96 -13.29 -45.02
CA GLU A 215 -48.87 -12.91 -43.93
C GLU A 215 -48.98 -14.01 -42.87
N VAL A 216 -48.96 -15.29 -43.27
CA VAL A 216 -48.95 -16.43 -42.33
C VAL A 216 -47.62 -16.55 -41.57
N ALA A 217 -46.51 -16.08 -42.15
CA ALA A 217 -45.18 -16.10 -41.55
C ALA A 217 -44.80 -14.80 -40.80
N MET A 218 -45.50 -13.69 -41.03
CA MET A 218 -45.23 -12.41 -40.40
C MET A 218 -45.79 -12.37 -38.98
N ASN A 219 -44.91 -12.49 -38.00
CA ASN A 219 -45.25 -12.19 -36.62
C ASN A 219 -45.07 -10.69 -36.34
N LEU A 220 -46.15 -9.91 -36.44
CA LEU A 220 -46.14 -8.47 -36.16
C LEU A 220 -45.70 -8.13 -34.73
N ASN A 221 -45.84 -9.08 -33.78
CA ASN A 221 -45.38 -8.90 -32.41
C ASN A 221 -43.84 -8.83 -32.32
N LEU A 222 -43.12 -9.34 -33.32
CA LEU A 222 -41.65 -9.27 -33.39
C LEU A 222 -41.16 -7.82 -33.46
N ILE A 223 -41.93 -6.91 -34.06
CA ILE A 223 -41.61 -5.47 -34.12
C ILE A 223 -41.74 -4.84 -32.73
N GLU A 224 -42.76 -5.22 -31.97
CA GLU A 224 -42.97 -4.73 -30.60
C GLU A 224 -41.92 -5.30 -29.63
N GLU A 225 -41.57 -6.58 -29.77
CA GLU A 225 -40.49 -7.22 -29.05
C GLU A 225 -39.14 -6.56 -29.35
N TYR A 226 -38.83 -6.31 -30.63
CA TYR A 226 -37.63 -5.60 -31.05
C TYR A 226 -37.56 -4.19 -30.44
N ARG A 227 -38.66 -3.42 -30.49
CA ARG A 227 -38.74 -2.09 -29.85
C ARG A 227 -38.52 -2.16 -28.34
N THR A 228 -39.01 -3.21 -27.70
CA THR A 228 -38.85 -3.41 -26.25
C THR A 228 -37.42 -3.79 -25.90
N LYS A 229 -36.80 -4.72 -26.63
CA LYS A 229 -35.39 -5.09 -26.49
C LYS A 229 -34.44 -3.93 -26.77
N LEU A 230 -34.75 -3.10 -27.77
CA LEU A 230 -33.96 -1.91 -28.06
C LEU A 230 -34.00 -0.90 -26.89
N ARG A 231 -35.17 -0.72 -26.26
CA ARG A 231 -35.30 0.13 -25.06
C ARG A 231 -34.51 -0.43 -23.88
N GLU A 232 -34.57 -1.74 -23.67
CA GLU A 232 -33.81 -2.44 -22.63
C GLU A 232 -32.30 -2.28 -22.84
N CYS A 233 -31.80 -2.60 -24.03
CA CYS A 233 -30.39 -2.44 -24.42
C CYS A 233 -29.90 -0.99 -24.24
N ARG A 234 -30.71 0.01 -24.63
CA ARG A 234 -30.39 1.42 -24.38
C ARG A 234 -30.31 1.76 -22.90
N ARG A 235 -31.17 1.18 -22.07
CA ARG A 235 -31.17 1.41 -20.61
C ARG A 235 -29.94 0.78 -19.97
N GLU A 236 -29.61 -0.46 -20.33
CA GLU A 236 -28.42 -1.15 -19.85
C GLU A 236 -27.14 -0.45 -20.30
N GLY A 237 -27.08 0.02 -21.54
CA GLY A 237 -25.95 0.81 -22.03
C GLY A 237 -25.73 2.11 -21.25
N LYS A 238 -26.80 2.77 -20.78
CA LYS A 238 -26.67 3.95 -19.89
C LYS A 238 -26.11 3.57 -18.53
N ILE A 239 -26.64 2.49 -17.92
CA ILE A 239 -26.17 1.99 -16.62
C ILE A 239 -24.70 1.59 -16.69
N LEU A 240 -24.31 0.87 -17.76
CA LEU A 240 -22.93 0.48 -17.98
C LEU A 240 -22.01 1.70 -18.04
N LYS A 241 -22.38 2.74 -18.81
CA LYS A 241 -21.62 3.99 -18.87
C LYS A 241 -21.47 4.65 -17.51
N GLU A 242 -22.55 4.76 -16.74
CA GLU A 242 -22.51 5.33 -15.39
C GLU A 242 -21.61 4.54 -14.44
N ILE A 243 -21.64 3.20 -14.51
CA ILE A 243 -20.77 2.34 -13.70
C ILE A 243 -19.31 2.48 -14.13
N THR A 244 -19.04 2.50 -15.43
CA THR A 244 -17.68 2.70 -15.97
C THR A 244 -17.13 4.05 -15.54
N GLU A 245 -17.90 5.14 -15.67
CA GLU A 245 -17.46 6.46 -15.21
C GLU A 245 -17.19 6.49 -13.70
N LYS A 246 -17.99 5.80 -12.88
CA LYS A 246 -17.73 5.68 -11.43
C LYS A 246 -16.46 4.88 -11.16
N ARG A 247 -16.25 3.77 -11.87
CA ARG A 247 -15.03 2.95 -11.78
C ARG A 247 -13.80 3.79 -12.13
N ASP A 248 -13.86 4.54 -13.21
CA ASP A 248 -12.74 5.35 -13.69
C ASP A 248 -12.41 6.48 -12.72
N LYS A 249 -13.43 7.13 -12.14
CA LYS A 249 -13.24 8.13 -11.06
C LYS A 249 -12.52 7.53 -9.85
N ILE A 250 -12.94 6.35 -9.40
CA ILE A 250 -12.30 5.66 -8.27
C ILE A 250 -10.88 5.23 -8.62
N ARG A 251 -10.66 4.73 -9.84
CA ARG A 251 -9.34 4.33 -10.33
C ARG A 251 -8.38 5.52 -10.36
N ASN A 252 -8.80 6.64 -10.94
CA ASN A 252 -8.01 7.86 -10.97
C ASN A 252 -7.67 8.37 -9.56
N ARG A 253 -8.64 8.31 -8.64
CA ARG A 253 -8.40 8.68 -7.24
C ARG A 253 -7.40 7.76 -6.55
N LEU A 254 -7.48 6.46 -6.82
CA LEU A 254 -6.54 5.46 -6.30
C LEU A 254 -5.14 5.72 -6.85
N ASP A 255 -5.01 6.01 -8.13
CA ASP A 255 -3.71 6.30 -8.77
C ASP A 255 -3.10 7.61 -8.24
N GLU A 256 -3.92 8.63 -7.97
CA GLU A 256 -3.47 9.85 -7.29
C GLU A 256 -2.95 9.57 -5.88
N LEU A 257 -3.68 8.76 -5.09
CA LEU A 257 -3.27 8.37 -3.75
C LEU A 257 -2.00 7.51 -3.76
N LYS A 258 -1.85 6.62 -4.74
CA LYS A 258 -0.61 5.85 -4.93
C LYS A 258 0.58 6.77 -5.20
N ARG A 259 0.40 7.76 -6.08
CA ARG A 259 1.44 8.74 -6.40
C ARG A 259 1.86 9.53 -5.17
N LEU A 260 0.90 10.06 -4.42
CA LEU A 260 1.15 10.81 -3.17
C LEU A 260 1.86 9.93 -2.14
N ARG A 261 1.42 8.68 -1.98
CA ARG A 261 2.04 7.72 -1.05
C ARG A 261 3.51 7.45 -1.40
N VAL A 262 3.83 7.29 -2.68
CA VAL A 262 5.22 7.07 -3.13
C VAL A 262 6.06 8.33 -2.92
N GLU A 263 5.52 9.50 -3.25
CA GLU A 263 6.18 10.79 -3.06
C GLU A 263 6.54 11.03 -1.58
N GLU A 264 5.55 10.95 -0.68
CA GLU A 264 5.76 11.11 0.77
C GLU A 264 6.70 10.04 1.36
N PHE A 265 6.60 8.80 0.86
CA PHE A 265 7.49 7.72 1.29
C PHE A 265 8.93 7.98 0.88
N MET A 266 9.17 8.39 -0.37
CA MET A 266 10.52 8.64 -0.88
C MET A 266 11.15 9.87 -0.20
N GLU A 267 10.38 10.93 0.02
CA GLU A 267 10.83 12.09 0.78
C GLU A 267 11.30 11.68 2.18
N GLY A 268 10.44 10.99 2.94
CA GLY A 268 10.79 10.51 4.28
C GLY A 268 11.94 9.51 4.29
N PHE A 269 12.00 8.60 3.32
CA PHE A 269 13.07 7.62 3.19
C PHE A 269 14.43 8.29 2.96
N THR A 270 14.49 9.28 2.08
CA THR A 270 15.73 10.02 1.82
C THR A 270 16.21 10.81 3.03
N GLU A 271 15.29 11.45 3.76
CA GLU A 271 15.62 12.20 4.98
C GLU A 271 16.15 11.27 6.10
N ILE A 272 15.50 10.12 6.28
CA ILE A 272 15.95 9.10 7.25
C ILE A 272 17.32 8.53 6.83
N ALA A 273 17.55 8.26 5.55
CA ALA A 273 18.83 7.74 5.06
C ALA A 273 20.00 8.71 5.29
N ILE A 274 19.79 10.00 5.04
CA ILE A 274 20.78 11.06 5.32
C ILE A 274 21.05 11.13 6.83
N SER A 275 19.99 11.18 7.64
CA SER A 275 20.10 11.28 9.11
C SER A 275 20.79 10.06 9.72
N LEU A 276 20.51 8.87 9.20
CA LEU A 276 21.15 7.62 9.60
C LEU A 276 22.66 7.69 9.37
N LYS A 277 23.09 8.14 8.18
CA LYS A 277 24.50 8.28 7.85
C LYS A 277 25.22 9.23 8.81
N GLU A 278 24.60 10.37 9.11
CA GLU A 278 25.15 11.33 10.08
C GLU A 278 25.25 10.75 11.50
N HIS A 279 24.21 10.10 11.98
CA HIS A 279 24.18 9.54 13.33
C HIS A 279 25.10 8.35 13.49
N TYR A 280 25.18 7.48 12.49
CA TYR A 280 26.13 6.37 12.49
C TYR A 280 27.57 6.88 12.59
N GLN A 281 27.95 7.84 11.74
CA GLN A 281 29.29 8.42 11.76
C GLN A 281 29.63 9.09 13.10
N LYS A 282 28.67 9.76 13.74
CA LYS A 282 28.82 10.36 15.08
C LYS A 282 29.02 9.29 16.15
N LEU A 283 28.27 8.18 16.10
CA LEU A 283 28.31 7.12 17.11
C LEU A 283 29.52 6.18 16.99
N THR A 284 30.06 5.98 15.78
CA THR A 284 31.20 5.06 15.56
C THR A 284 32.53 5.77 15.34
N MET A 285 32.54 7.11 15.34
CA MET A 285 33.71 7.96 15.05
C MET A 285 34.45 7.50 13.77
N GLY A 286 33.66 7.22 12.73
CA GLY A 286 34.08 6.70 11.43
C GLY A 286 33.34 5.42 11.01
N GLY A 287 33.33 5.15 9.71
CA GLY A 287 32.45 4.14 9.11
C GLY A 287 31.39 4.81 8.25
N ASP A 288 30.49 4.03 7.68
CA ASP A 288 29.34 4.53 6.91
C ASP A 288 28.14 3.58 7.06
N ALA A 289 26.94 4.10 6.90
CA ALA A 289 25.70 3.31 6.95
C ALA A 289 24.79 3.77 5.82
N ASP A 290 24.07 2.83 5.21
CA ASP A 290 23.21 3.10 4.08
C ASP A 290 21.93 2.26 4.12
N LEU A 291 20.85 2.84 3.61
CA LEU A 291 19.55 2.20 3.44
C LEU A 291 19.22 2.15 1.96
N GLU A 292 19.09 0.93 1.43
CA GLU A 292 18.78 0.71 0.03
C GLU A 292 17.42 0.02 -0.10
N LEU A 293 16.60 0.49 -1.03
CA LEU A 293 15.39 -0.23 -1.44
C LEU A 293 15.81 -1.46 -2.24
N ILE A 294 15.16 -2.60 -1.98
CA ILE A 294 15.47 -3.81 -2.75
C ILE A 294 14.97 -3.67 -4.18
N ASP A 295 13.76 -3.14 -4.34
CA ASP A 295 13.18 -2.73 -5.61
C ASP A 295 12.91 -1.22 -5.61
N PRO A 296 13.58 -0.42 -6.46
CA PRO A 296 13.31 1.01 -6.58
C PRO A 296 12.01 1.33 -7.34
N MET A 297 11.45 0.38 -8.10
CA MET A 297 10.20 0.58 -8.86
C MET A 297 8.97 0.37 -7.98
N ASP A 298 9.03 -0.58 -7.05
CA ASP A 298 8.00 -0.78 -6.03
C ASP A 298 8.60 -0.93 -4.62
N PRO A 299 8.72 0.17 -3.86
CA PRO A 299 9.33 0.15 -2.53
C PRO A 299 8.56 -0.70 -1.49
N TYR A 300 7.34 -1.16 -1.80
CA TYR A 300 6.49 -1.88 -0.86
C TYR A 300 6.53 -3.40 -0.99
N SER A 301 7.09 -3.92 -2.09
CA SER A 301 7.06 -5.36 -2.39
C SER A 301 8.12 -6.15 -1.62
N GLU A 302 9.39 -5.75 -1.72
CA GLU A 302 10.52 -6.54 -1.19
C GLU A 302 11.14 -5.96 0.10
N GLY A 303 10.85 -4.69 0.41
CA GLY A 303 11.32 -4.01 1.63
C GLY A 303 12.66 -3.28 1.48
N ILE A 304 13.38 -3.12 2.60
CA ILE A 304 14.58 -2.28 2.70
C ILE A 304 15.77 -3.11 3.19
N LYS A 305 16.93 -2.95 2.53
CA LYS A 305 18.22 -3.49 2.96
C LYS A 305 18.97 -2.45 3.79
N PHE A 306 19.36 -2.85 5.00
CA PHE A 306 20.23 -2.05 5.85
C PHE A 306 21.67 -2.56 5.79
N CYS A 307 22.53 -1.74 5.18
CA CYS A 307 23.94 -2.04 4.95
C CYS A 307 24.81 -1.11 5.79
N VAL A 308 25.87 -1.66 6.39
CA VAL A 308 26.79 -0.89 7.21
C VAL A 308 28.23 -1.21 6.85
N ARG A 309 29.08 -0.20 7.01
CA ARG A 309 30.51 -0.24 6.80
C ARG A 309 31.21 0.22 8.08
N PRO A 310 31.53 -0.70 9.00
CA PRO A 310 32.31 -0.37 10.18
C PRO A 310 33.69 0.19 9.80
N LYS A 311 34.31 0.94 10.71
CA LYS A 311 35.63 1.56 10.49
C LYS A 311 36.67 0.51 10.10
N GLY A 312 37.28 0.68 8.92
CA GLY A 312 38.32 -0.23 8.40
C GLY A 312 37.81 -1.55 7.82
N LYS A 313 36.48 -1.75 7.70
CA LYS A 313 35.87 -2.94 7.06
C LYS A 313 35.10 -2.56 5.79
N GLY A 314 34.79 -3.56 4.96
CA GLY A 314 33.93 -3.40 3.79
C GLY A 314 32.43 -3.37 4.14
N TRP A 315 31.60 -3.06 3.15
CA TRP A 315 30.14 -3.08 3.27
C TRP A 315 29.63 -4.49 3.59
N ARG A 316 28.76 -4.58 4.60
CA ARG A 316 28.09 -5.83 4.98
C ARG A 316 26.65 -5.53 5.38
N PRO A 317 25.71 -6.46 5.11
CA PRO A 317 24.36 -6.33 5.63
C PRO A 317 24.39 -6.45 7.16
N MET A 318 23.50 -5.71 7.83
CA MET A 318 23.42 -5.63 9.29
C MET A 318 23.41 -6.99 10.00
N ASN A 319 22.74 -8.00 9.41
CA ASN A 319 22.61 -9.34 9.97
C ASN A 319 23.94 -10.09 10.13
N LEU A 320 24.97 -9.69 9.39
CA LEU A 320 26.29 -10.33 9.36
C LEU A 320 27.35 -9.54 10.18
N THR A 321 26.93 -8.57 11.00
CA THR A 321 27.81 -7.74 11.82
C THR A 321 27.99 -8.30 13.24
N SER A 322 29.00 -7.81 13.97
CA SER A 322 29.23 -8.23 15.36
C SER A 322 28.12 -7.71 16.29
N GLY A 323 27.92 -8.33 17.46
CA GLY A 323 26.86 -7.91 18.40
C GLY A 323 26.91 -6.44 18.80
N GLY A 324 28.11 -5.91 19.07
CA GLY A 324 28.30 -4.48 19.38
C GLY A 324 28.03 -3.57 18.18
N GLU A 325 28.51 -3.94 16.98
CA GLU A 325 28.23 -3.21 15.74
C GLU A 325 26.73 -3.22 15.41
N LYS A 326 26.05 -4.35 15.66
CA LYS A 326 24.60 -4.49 15.50
C LYS A 326 23.84 -3.59 16.47
N THR A 327 24.36 -3.41 17.68
CA THR A 327 23.73 -2.52 18.67
C THR A 327 23.87 -1.06 18.25
N LEU A 328 25.09 -0.64 17.85
CA LEU A 328 25.38 0.71 17.36
C LEU A 328 24.58 1.07 16.11
N SER A 329 24.51 0.16 15.13
CA SER A 329 23.79 0.47 13.89
C SER A 329 22.28 0.50 14.11
N SER A 330 21.72 -0.35 14.98
CA SER A 330 20.30 -0.29 15.34
C SER A 330 19.97 1.02 16.07
N LEU A 331 20.82 1.43 17.01
CA LEU A 331 20.65 2.67 17.75
C LEU A 331 20.75 3.90 16.81
N SER A 332 21.64 3.87 15.82
CA SER A 332 21.74 4.93 14.81
C SER A 332 20.46 5.09 13.99
N LEU A 333 19.79 3.97 13.64
CA LEU A 333 18.51 3.98 12.93
C LEU A 333 17.38 4.52 13.81
N VAL A 334 17.32 4.11 15.08
CA VAL A 334 16.34 4.65 16.04
C VAL A 334 16.48 6.16 16.17
N PHE A 335 17.72 6.67 16.22
CA PHE A 335 17.93 8.12 16.27
C PHE A 335 17.62 8.84 14.95
N ALA A 336 17.84 8.21 13.81
CA ALA A 336 17.46 8.77 12.51
C ALA A 336 15.94 8.93 12.42
N LEU A 337 15.20 7.91 12.89
CA LEU A 337 13.75 7.96 13.00
C LEU A 337 13.27 9.03 13.98
N HIS A 338 13.97 9.21 15.12
CA HIS A 338 13.69 10.30 16.04
C HIS A 338 13.91 11.68 15.43
N HIS A 339 14.92 11.85 14.56
CA HIS A 339 15.16 13.11 13.89
C HIS A 339 14.02 13.46 12.93
N PHE A 340 13.55 12.48 12.17
CA PHE A 340 12.43 12.63 11.24
C PHE A 340 11.10 12.88 11.96
N ARG A 341 10.83 12.15 13.05
CA ARG A 341 9.65 12.36 13.91
C ARG A 341 10.04 12.38 15.38
N PRO A 342 10.21 13.57 15.98
CA PRO A 342 10.59 13.68 17.38
C PRO A 342 9.44 13.22 18.28
N THR A 343 9.69 12.21 19.11
CA THR A 343 8.76 11.79 20.16
C THR A 343 9.21 12.33 21.52
N PRO A 344 8.27 12.74 22.40
CA PRO A 344 8.62 13.42 23.64
C PRO A 344 9.27 12.52 24.70
N PHE A 345 9.10 11.18 24.60
CA PHE A 345 9.63 10.23 25.57
C PHE A 345 10.29 9.03 24.89
N TYR A 346 11.37 8.52 25.48
CA TYR A 346 12.07 7.31 25.09
C TYR A 346 12.43 6.47 26.31
N VAL A 347 12.20 5.16 26.21
CA VAL A 347 12.63 4.18 27.21
C VAL A 347 13.56 3.19 26.53
N MET A 348 14.75 3.01 27.08
CA MET A 348 15.77 2.09 26.57
C MET A 348 16.25 1.18 27.68
N ASP A 349 16.20 -0.13 27.43
CA ASP A 349 16.52 -1.17 28.41
C ASP A 349 17.76 -1.96 27.96
N GLU A 350 18.79 -1.97 28.81
CA GLU A 350 20.05 -2.73 28.65
C GLU A 350 20.73 -2.63 27.26
N ILE A 351 20.59 -1.48 26.60
CA ILE A 351 21.13 -1.23 25.26
C ILE A 351 22.67 -1.26 25.19
N ASP A 352 23.35 -1.27 26.33
CA ASP A 352 24.80 -1.18 26.47
C ASP A 352 25.46 -2.50 26.88
N ALA A 353 24.68 -3.59 27.00
CA ALA A 353 25.19 -4.91 27.36
C ALA A 353 26.28 -5.41 26.40
N ALA A 354 26.07 -5.21 25.09
CA ALA A 354 26.97 -5.66 24.03
C ALA A 354 28.02 -4.61 23.60
N LEU A 355 28.16 -3.51 24.34
CA LEU A 355 29.02 -2.38 23.98
C LEU A 355 30.24 -2.25 24.90
N ASP A 356 31.33 -1.76 24.31
CA ASP A 356 32.58 -1.49 25.00
C ASP A 356 32.52 -0.15 25.74
N ALA A 357 33.23 -0.02 26.87
CA ALA A 357 33.27 1.20 27.68
C ALA A 357 33.44 2.54 26.90
N PRO A 358 34.34 2.67 25.90
CA PRO A 358 34.46 3.92 25.14
C PRO A 358 33.23 4.23 24.28
N ASN A 359 32.60 3.21 23.68
CA ASN A 359 31.40 3.40 22.86
C ASN A 359 30.18 3.73 23.73
N VAL A 360 30.09 3.10 24.91
CA VAL A 360 29.06 3.41 25.92
C VAL A 360 29.16 4.87 26.37
N MET A 361 30.36 5.38 26.65
CA MET A 361 30.56 6.78 27.03
C MET A 361 30.15 7.77 25.92
N LEU A 362 30.46 7.45 24.66
CA LEU A 362 30.07 8.27 23.51
C LEU A 362 28.54 8.33 23.34
N ILE A 363 27.88 7.18 23.49
CA ILE A 363 26.42 7.09 23.46
C ILE A 363 25.79 7.87 24.63
N ALA A 364 26.34 7.76 25.84
CA ALA A 364 25.86 8.50 27.00
C ALA A 364 25.92 10.02 26.78
N HIS A 365 27.02 10.53 26.19
CA HIS A 365 27.13 11.94 25.82
C HIS A 365 26.09 12.33 24.76
N PHE A 366 25.87 11.46 23.77
CA PHE A 366 24.85 11.68 22.74
C PHE A 366 23.44 11.75 23.33
N PHE A 367 23.09 10.86 24.27
CA PHE A 367 21.81 10.94 25.00
C PHE A 367 21.67 12.24 25.76
N LYS A 368 22.72 12.71 26.44
CA LYS A 368 22.69 13.97 27.18
C LYS A 368 22.44 15.18 26.26
N GLU A 369 23.02 15.15 25.06
CA GLU A 369 22.76 16.20 24.06
C GLU A 369 21.31 16.16 23.57
N ARG A 370 20.78 14.97 23.31
CA ARG A 370 19.38 14.77 22.87
C ARG A 370 18.35 14.97 23.99
N ALA A 371 18.73 14.79 25.24
CA ALA A 371 17.88 14.99 26.40
C ALA A 371 17.39 16.45 26.55
N LYS A 372 18.04 17.40 25.86
CA LYS A 372 17.59 18.79 25.78
C LYS A 372 16.26 18.95 25.03
N THR A 373 15.95 18.03 24.12
CA THR A 373 14.76 18.11 23.26
C THR A 373 13.70 17.05 23.59
N ALA A 374 14.09 15.91 24.18
CA ALA A 374 13.19 14.81 24.51
C ALA A 374 13.58 14.17 25.86
N GLN A 375 12.64 13.51 26.53
CA GLN A 375 12.91 12.81 27.79
C GLN A 375 13.43 11.38 27.53
N PHE A 376 14.58 11.04 28.10
CA PHE A 376 15.17 9.70 28.02
C PHE A 376 15.16 9.00 29.38
N ILE A 377 14.60 7.79 29.42
CA ILE A 377 14.70 6.86 30.56
C ILE A 377 15.58 5.70 30.09
N ILE A 378 16.73 5.55 30.72
CA ILE A 378 17.72 4.53 30.36
C ILE A 378 17.92 3.60 31.55
N ILE A 379 17.73 2.31 31.31
CA ILE A 379 18.02 1.24 32.27
C ILE A 379 19.35 0.63 31.84
N SER A 380 20.34 0.71 32.72
CA SER A 380 21.70 0.24 32.45
C SER A 380 22.40 -0.15 33.75
N LEU A 381 23.33 -1.11 33.64
CA LEU A 381 24.23 -1.52 34.70
C LEU A 381 25.66 -0.96 34.51
N ARG A 382 25.94 -0.22 33.43
CA ARG A 382 27.27 0.34 33.14
C ARG A 382 27.42 1.72 33.77
N GLU A 383 28.47 1.89 34.55
CA GLU A 383 28.81 3.16 35.20
C GLU A 383 28.93 4.33 34.21
N GLN A 384 29.49 4.08 33.03
CA GLN A 384 29.70 5.10 32.01
C GLN A 384 28.37 5.69 31.47
N MET A 385 27.27 4.94 31.51
CA MET A 385 25.95 5.44 31.06
C MET A 385 25.32 6.38 32.08
N PHE A 386 25.22 5.92 33.33
CA PHE A 386 24.45 6.62 34.35
C PHE A 386 25.23 7.76 35.01
N ASN A 387 26.57 7.80 34.89
CA ASN A 387 27.38 8.91 35.39
C ASN A 387 27.03 10.28 34.77
N LEU A 388 26.41 10.30 33.58
CA LEU A 388 26.00 11.53 32.90
C LEU A 388 24.54 11.92 33.14
N ALA A 389 23.77 11.10 33.86
CA ALA A 389 22.35 11.30 34.11
C ALA A 389 22.08 12.44 35.09
N ASP A 390 20.96 13.14 34.90
CA ASP A 390 20.53 14.23 35.80
C ASP A 390 19.87 13.69 37.07
N GLN A 391 19.17 12.56 36.95
CA GLN A 391 18.53 11.85 38.06
C GLN A 391 18.79 10.35 37.94
N LEU A 392 19.01 9.70 39.09
CA LEU A 392 19.24 8.27 39.18
C LEU A 392 18.12 7.61 39.98
N ILE A 393 17.66 6.47 39.49
CA ILE A 393 16.66 5.64 40.16
C ILE A 393 17.32 4.31 40.47
N GLY A 394 17.66 4.10 41.73
CA GLY A 394 18.17 2.82 42.23
C GLY A 394 17.00 1.90 42.57
N ILE A 395 17.01 0.69 42.02
CA ILE A 395 16.04 -0.36 42.36
C ILE A 395 16.78 -1.44 43.13
N PHE A 396 16.27 -1.83 44.29
CA PHE A 396 16.84 -2.88 45.13
C PHE A 396 15.73 -3.74 45.73
N LYS A 397 16.12 -4.90 46.24
CA LYS A 397 15.18 -5.91 46.74
C LYS A 397 15.50 -6.25 48.19
N VAL A 398 14.52 -6.08 49.07
CA VAL A 398 14.60 -6.40 50.51
C VAL A 398 13.48 -7.38 50.81
N ASP A 399 13.81 -8.55 51.36
CA ASP A 399 12.83 -9.59 51.73
C ASP A 399 11.84 -9.94 50.60
N ASP A 400 12.38 -10.17 49.40
CA ASP A 400 11.62 -10.45 48.18
C ASP A 400 10.71 -9.32 47.66
N CYS A 401 10.70 -8.16 48.34
CA CYS A 401 9.95 -6.97 47.97
C CYS A 401 10.83 -5.96 47.22
N THR A 402 10.33 -5.45 46.09
CA THR A 402 11.05 -4.45 45.29
C THR A 402 10.84 -3.06 45.89
N GLN A 403 11.94 -2.35 46.13
CA GLN A 403 11.95 -0.97 46.62
C GLN A 403 12.77 -0.10 45.65
N ASN A 404 12.52 1.21 45.67
CA ASN A 404 13.25 2.18 44.86
C ASN A 404 13.76 3.36 45.71
N VAL A 405 14.86 3.94 45.26
CA VAL A 405 15.42 5.19 45.79
C VAL A 405 15.71 6.10 44.61
N VAL A 406 15.30 7.36 44.72
CA VAL A 406 15.53 8.39 43.71
C VAL A 406 16.55 9.38 44.24
N THR A 407 17.62 9.59 43.49
CA THR A 407 18.69 10.53 43.85
C THR A 407 18.84 11.56 42.73
N SER A 408 18.91 12.84 43.10
CA SER A 408 19.17 13.94 42.18
C SER A 408 20.62 14.39 42.34
N GLY A 409 21.45 14.22 41.30
CA GLY A 409 22.87 14.59 41.29
C GLY A 409 23.84 13.51 41.79
N LEU A 410 24.97 13.36 41.09
CA LEU A 410 26.05 12.41 41.42
C LEU A 410 26.79 12.75 42.72
N GLU A 411 26.74 14.01 43.16
CA GLU A 411 27.43 14.47 44.39
C GLU A 411 26.95 13.73 45.66
N CYS A 412 25.77 13.13 45.64
CA CYS A 412 25.24 12.40 46.80
C CYS A 412 25.72 10.95 46.93
N ILE A 413 26.43 10.39 45.92
CA ILE A 413 26.82 8.96 45.92
C ILE A 413 28.12 8.74 46.71
N GLU A 414 29.06 9.70 46.69
CA GLU A 414 30.30 9.62 47.48
C GLU A 414 30.02 9.64 48.99
N ASP A 415 29.02 10.41 49.41
CA ASP A 415 28.54 10.46 50.80
C ASP A 415 27.82 9.16 51.22
N ALA A 416 27.13 8.49 50.29
CA ALA A 416 26.47 7.22 50.56
C ALA A 416 27.46 6.05 50.71
N ALA A 417 28.56 6.06 49.93
CA ALA A 417 29.61 5.04 50.02
C ALA A 417 30.42 5.15 51.32
N THR A 418 30.67 6.36 51.81
CA THR A 418 31.37 6.60 53.08
C THR A 418 30.52 6.31 54.33
N ALA A 419 29.18 6.30 54.21
CA ALA A 419 28.25 6.00 55.30
C ALA A 419 28.08 4.49 55.59
N THR A 420 28.71 3.59 54.85
CA THR A 420 28.55 2.12 55.03
C THR A 420 29.28 1.53 56.25
N ASN A 421 30.02 2.34 57.01
CA ASN A 421 30.77 1.87 58.20
C ASN A 421 30.13 2.18 59.56
N SER A 422 28.88 2.64 59.62
CA SER A 422 28.16 2.77 60.89
C SER A 422 26.74 2.25 60.79
N HIS A 423 26.46 1.18 61.52
CA HIS A 423 25.12 0.75 61.90
C HIS A 423 24.40 1.89 62.64
N GLU A 424 23.76 2.80 61.91
CA GLU A 424 22.64 3.64 62.33
C GLU A 424 22.24 4.55 61.16
N PHE A 425 21.30 4.11 60.34
CA PHE A 425 20.57 5.03 59.46
C PHE A 425 19.23 5.36 60.12
N ILE A 426 19.24 6.42 60.93
CA ILE A 426 18.02 7.01 61.48
C ILE A 426 17.27 7.68 60.34
N ILE A 427 16.04 7.20 60.13
CA ILE A 427 15.04 7.77 59.23
C ILE A 427 14.76 9.21 59.66
N GLY A 428 15.39 10.17 58.98
CA GLY A 428 15.05 11.59 59.09
C GLY A 428 13.77 11.87 58.32
N THR A 429 12.68 12.09 59.06
CA THR A 429 11.34 12.40 58.59
C THR A 429 11.30 13.53 57.55
N ASP A 430 10.51 13.34 56.49
CA ASP A 430 10.30 14.21 55.32
C ASP A 430 9.98 15.69 55.61
N ALA A 431 9.62 16.06 56.84
CA ALA A 431 9.25 17.42 57.21
C ALA A 431 10.43 18.42 57.20
N GLU A 432 11.64 17.98 57.56
CA GLU A 432 12.80 18.90 57.65
C GLU A 432 13.36 19.23 56.27
N LYS A 433 13.43 18.25 55.36
CA LYS A 433 13.90 18.45 53.98
C LYS A 433 12.93 19.30 53.16
N GLU A 434 11.61 19.12 53.33
CA GLU A 434 10.63 20.02 52.72
C GLU A 434 10.80 21.46 53.20
N SER A 435 11.06 21.69 54.50
CA SER A 435 11.21 23.04 55.05
C SER A 435 12.43 23.78 54.47
N VAL A 436 13.53 23.05 54.22
CA VAL A 436 14.76 23.60 53.64
C VAL A 436 14.58 23.91 52.15
N ILE A 437 13.88 23.05 51.42
CA ILE A 437 13.56 23.28 50.00
C ILE A 437 12.59 24.46 49.84
N ARG A 438 11.56 24.56 50.70
CA ARG A 438 10.60 25.65 50.70
C ARG A 438 11.27 27.00 51.03
N ASN A 439 12.22 27.01 51.97
CA ASN A 439 13.00 28.20 52.31
C ASN A 439 14.02 28.60 51.22
N LYS A 440 14.61 27.64 50.48
CA LYS A 440 15.48 27.93 49.32
C LYS A 440 14.70 28.47 48.12
N LEU A 441 13.51 27.94 47.84
CA LEU A 441 12.62 28.44 46.78
C LEU A 441 12.11 29.85 47.07
N ARG A 442 11.79 30.15 48.34
CA ARG A 442 11.36 31.49 48.76
C ARG A 442 12.46 32.55 48.57
N ARG A 443 13.72 32.21 48.88
CA ARG A 443 14.87 33.11 48.64
C ARG A 443 15.11 33.40 47.17
N ARG A 444 14.95 32.41 46.29
CA ARG A 444 15.08 32.62 44.83
C ARG A 444 13.97 33.52 44.27
N LEU A 445 12.73 33.36 44.74
CA LEU A 445 11.62 34.23 44.32
C LEU A 445 11.79 35.68 44.82
N GLU A 446 12.35 35.88 46.01
CA GLU A 446 12.69 37.21 46.52
C GLU A 446 13.89 37.85 45.78
N GLU A 447 14.83 37.05 45.24
CA GLU A 447 15.93 37.52 44.39
C GLU A 447 15.46 37.90 42.97
N ASP A 448 14.54 37.12 42.37
CA ASP A 448 13.98 37.38 41.04
C ASP A 448 13.04 38.61 40.99
N GLU A 449 12.39 38.96 42.11
CA GLU A 449 11.59 40.19 42.21
C GLU A 449 12.44 41.46 42.30
N ILE A 450 13.69 41.37 42.78
CA ILE A 450 14.60 42.53 42.88
C ILE A 450 15.24 42.86 41.52
N GLU A 451 15.42 41.86 40.64
CA GLU A 451 16.02 42.08 39.31
C GLU A 451 15.06 42.69 38.27
N ASN A 452 13.74 42.63 38.50
CA ASN A 452 12.73 43.09 37.54
C ASN A 452 12.30 44.57 37.67
N VAL A 453 12.95 45.38 38.51
CA VAL A 453 12.54 46.78 38.78
C VAL A 453 13.38 47.84 38.01
N ALA A 454 14.33 47.46 37.16
CA ALA A 454 15.10 48.44 36.35
C ALA A 454 14.41 48.76 35.00
N PRO A 455 14.09 50.03 34.67
CA PRO A 455 13.29 50.37 33.49
C PRO A 455 14.11 50.34 32.19
N LYS A 456 13.69 49.53 31.21
CA LYS A 456 14.20 49.52 29.84
C LYS A 456 13.91 50.86 29.14
N ARG A 457 14.90 51.75 29.08
CA ARG A 457 14.89 52.95 28.24
C ARG A 457 15.52 52.65 26.87
N ALA A 458 14.71 52.87 25.84
CA ALA A 458 15.04 53.33 24.49
C ALA A 458 16.12 52.61 23.68
N ARG A 459 15.68 51.97 22.57
CA ARG A 459 16.29 52.19 21.24
C ARG A 459 15.26 51.96 20.13
N LYS A 460 14.87 53.06 19.50
CA LYS A 460 14.16 53.21 18.23
C LYS A 460 15.10 54.06 17.36
N LEU A 461 15.17 53.76 16.05
CA LEU A 461 16.02 54.37 15.00
C LEU A 461 17.47 53.82 14.98
N MET A 462 18.06 53.39 13.87
CA MET A 462 17.78 53.50 12.43
C MET A 462 17.91 52.14 11.74
#